data_AF-A0A946U9X3-F1
#
_entry.id   AF-A0A946U9X3-F1
#
_cell.length_a   1.000
_cell.length_b   1.000
_cell.length_c   1.000
_cell.angle_alpha   90.00
_cell.angle_beta   90.00
_cell.angle_gamma   90.00
#
_symmetry.space_group_name_H-M   'P 1'
#
loop_
_entity.id
_entity.type
_entity.pdbx_description
1 polymer ?
#
loop_
_entity_poly.entity_id
_entity_poly.type
_entity_poly.pdbx_seq_one_letter_code
_entity_poly.pdbx_strand_id
1 'polypeptide(L)'
;TIEKRSVLNQEEGVMIGDWLFGCDECTVVCPPKDKVDTRIPVDLEWLLKTPAAQLRRLIRSNAVAYAGVTQLRKNAVVLLKKSHLPAAGELLDWVDKKTGSALIRDQYTAW
;
A
#
# COMPACT_ATOMS: atom_id res chain seq x y z
N THR A 1 6.70 -8.78 -5.08
CA THR A 1 6.86 -7.31 -4.97
C THR A 1 5.47 -6.64 -4.97
N ILE A 2 5.36 -5.34 -5.27
CA ILE A 2 4.16 -4.49 -5.08
C ILE A 2 2.86 -5.03 -5.69
N GLU A 3 2.97 -5.80 -6.78
CA GLU A 3 1.84 -6.43 -7.48
C GLU A 3 1.52 -7.86 -7.00
N LYS A 4 2.36 -8.46 -6.17
CA LYS A 4 2.20 -9.84 -5.68
C LYS A 4 0.90 -9.95 -4.87
N ARG A 5 0.02 -10.86 -5.29
CA ARG A 5 -1.32 -11.05 -4.72
C ARG A 5 -1.34 -11.73 -3.36
N SER A 6 -0.24 -12.39 -2.97
CA SER A 6 -0.08 -13.00 -1.65
C SER A 6 0.61 -12.05 -0.67
N VAL A 7 0.77 -12.53 0.57
CA VAL A 7 1.61 -11.91 1.59
C VAL A 7 3.02 -11.67 1.05
N LEU A 8 3.56 -10.49 1.36
CA LEU A 8 4.96 -10.12 1.15
C LEU A 8 5.78 -10.57 2.36
N ASN A 9 6.91 -11.22 2.09
CA ASN A 9 7.95 -11.41 3.10
C ASN A 9 8.69 -10.08 3.38
N GLN A 10 9.62 -10.09 4.33
CA GLN A 10 10.35 -8.89 4.74
C GLN A 10 11.16 -8.27 3.59
N GLU A 11 11.89 -9.08 2.84
CA GLU A 11 12.67 -8.62 1.67
C GLU A 11 11.79 -7.96 0.62
N GLU A 12 10.63 -8.56 0.33
CA GLU A 12 9.64 -8.01 -0.59
C GLU A 12 9.04 -6.72 -0.06
N GLY A 13 8.81 -6.60 1.25
CA GLY A 13 8.35 -5.35 1.88
C GLY A 13 9.40 -4.23 1.80
N VAL A 14 10.68 -4.57 1.90
CA VAL A 14 11.77 -3.60 1.65
C VAL A 14 11.76 -3.16 0.19
N MET A 15 11.65 -4.10 -0.76
CA MET A 15 11.69 -3.83 -2.21
C MET A 15 10.59 -2.89 -2.72
N ILE A 16 9.41 -2.83 -2.07
CA ILE A 16 8.36 -1.89 -2.52
C ILE A 16 8.62 -0.44 -2.10
N GLY A 17 9.66 -0.17 -1.31
CA GLY A 17 9.97 1.19 -0.84
C GLY A 17 8.78 1.83 -0.12
N ASP A 18 8.49 3.08 -0.45
CA ASP A 18 7.31 3.81 0.05
C ASP A 18 6.15 3.82 -0.96
N TRP A 19 6.21 2.94 -1.96
CA TRP A 19 5.23 2.87 -3.03
C TRP A 19 4.01 2.04 -2.62
N LEU A 20 2.83 2.63 -2.76
CA LEU A 20 1.56 1.93 -2.55
C LEU A 20 1.12 1.12 -3.77
N PHE A 21 1.33 1.70 -4.97
CA PHE A 21 0.98 1.16 -6.28
C PHE A 21 1.94 1.71 -7.34
N GLY A 22 2.35 0.84 -8.28
CA GLY A 22 3.34 1.21 -9.30
C GLY A 22 4.72 1.53 -8.73
N CYS A 23 5.67 1.85 -9.61
CA CYS A 23 6.99 2.35 -9.25
C CYS A 23 7.56 3.10 -10.45
N ASP A 24 8.01 4.34 -10.23
CA ASP A 24 8.60 5.16 -11.29
C ASP A 24 10.13 5.26 -11.17
N GLU A 25 10.76 4.51 -10.27
CA GLU A 25 12.20 4.61 -9.99
C GLU A 25 13.06 4.46 -11.26
N CYS A 26 12.73 3.50 -12.13
CA CYS A 26 13.45 3.30 -13.38
C CYS A 26 13.32 4.50 -14.35
N THR A 27 12.20 5.22 -14.29
CA THR A 27 11.96 6.41 -15.11
C THR A 27 12.66 7.62 -14.52
N VAL A 28 12.67 7.76 -13.19
CA VAL A 28 13.33 8.85 -12.46
C VAL A 28 14.85 8.82 -12.66
N VAL A 29 15.46 7.64 -12.79
CA VAL A 29 16.91 7.52 -13.02
C VAL A 29 17.33 7.63 -14.49
N CYS A 30 16.38 7.68 -15.43
CA CYS A 30 16.66 7.66 -16.87
C CYS A 30 17.16 9.02 -17.40
N PRO A 31 18.40 9.14 -17.89
CA PRO A 31 18.90 10.38 -18.50
C PRO A 31 18.12 10.76 -19.77
N PRO A 32 17.99 12.05 -20.14
CA PRO A 32 18.53 13.23 -19.47
C PRO A 32 17.54 13.93 -18.52
N LYS A 33 16.54 13.23 -17.97
CA LYS A 33 15.45 13.87 -17.21
C LYS A 33 15.90 14.42 -15.86
N ASP A 34 15.28 15.54 -15.48
CA ASP A 34 15.28 16.00 -14.09
C ASP A 34 14.59 14.97 -13.19
N LYS A 35 15.20 14.69 -12.03
CA LYS A 35 14.70 13.73 -11.05
C LYS A 35 13.54 14.35 -10.28
N VAL A 36 12.32 14.17 -10.79
CA VAL A 36 11.08 14.64 -10.13
C VAL A 36 10.42 13.47 -9.42
N ASP A 37 10.03 13.70 -8.16
CA ASP A 37 9.17 12.75 -7.43
C ASP A 37 7.74 12.85 -7.97
N THR A 38 7.27 11.77 -8.59
CA THR A 38 5.94 11.64 -9.21
C THR A 38 4.91 11.02 -8.27
N ARG A 39 5.29 10.68 -7.03
CA ARG A 39 4.39 10.03 -6.08
C ARG A 39 3.22 10.93 -5.73
N ILE A 40 2.01 10.36 -5.80
CA ILE A 40 0.80 10.98 -5.27
C ILE A 40 0.70 10.62 -3.79
N PRO A 41 0.74 11.59 -2.85
CA PRO A 41 0.60 11.30 -1.43
C PRO A 41 -0.79 10.75 -1.15
N VAL A 42 -0.85 9.62 -0.43
CA VAL A 42 -2.11 8.97 -0.03
C VAL A 42 -2.17 8.92 1.49
N ASP A 43 -3.30 9.38 2.04
CA ASP A 43 -3.64 9.16 3.43
C ASP A 43 -3.98 7.67 3.64
N LEU A 44 -3.08 6.96 4.32
CA LEU A 44 -3.23 5.53 4.60
C LEU A 44 -4.36 5.24 5.59
N GLU A 45 -4.65 6.15 6.52
CA GLU A 45 -5.78 6.02 7.45
C GLU A 45 -7.09 6.09 6.68
N TRP A 46 -7.25 7.09 5.81
CA TRP A 46 -8.41 7.20 4.93
C TRP A 46 -8.56 5.95 4.06
N LEU A 47 -7.47 5.46 3.45
CA LEU A 47 -7.50 4.26 2.61
C LEU A 47 -7.95 3.00 3.38
N LEU A 48 -7.50 2.83 4.62
CA LEU A 48 -7.80 1.67 5.45
C LEU A 48 -9.21 1.73 6.05
N LYS A 49 -9.66 2.92 6.49
CA LYS A 49 -10.95 3.11 7.17
C LYS A 49 -12.15 3.34 6.23
N THR A 50 -11.93 3.85 5.01
CA THR A 50 -13.02 4.09 4.05
C THR A 50 -13.74 2.78 3.66
N PRO A 51 -15.05 2.73 3.45
CA PRO A 51 -15.70 1.50 2.97
C PRO A 51 -15.14 1.02 1.62
N ALA A 52 -14.86 -0.28 1.50
CA ALA A 52 -14.25 -0.83 0.28
C ALA A 52 -15.09 -0.60 -0.98
N ALA A 53 -16.43 -0.57 -0.86
CA ALA A 53 -17.32 -0.25 -1.97
C ALA A 53 -17.13 1.18 -2.48
N GLN A 54 -16.88 2.14 -1.59
CA GLN A 54 -16.62 3.53 -1.96
C GLN A 54 -15.28 3.66 -2.68
N LEU A 55 -14.23 3.02 -2.16
CA LEU A 55 -12.93 2.99 -2.82
C LEU A 55 -13.00 2.34 -4.20
N ARG A 56 -13.71 1.23 -4.35
CA ARG A 56 -13.91 0.58 -5.66
C ARG A 56 -14.59 1.50 -6.66
N ARG A 57 -15.59 2.29 -6.23
CA ARG A 57 -16.25 3.28 -7.10
C ARG A 57 -15.29 4.39 -7.51
N LEU A 58 -14.49 4.89 -6.57
CA LEU A 58 -13.53 5.97 -6.82
C LEU A 58 -12.46 5.56 -7.83
N ILE A 59 -11.87 4.38 -7.67
CA ILE A 59 -10.74 3.93 -8.53
C ILE A 59 -11.19 3.32 -9.85
N ARG A 60 -12.50 3.11 -10.06
CA ARG A 60 -13.06 2.32 -11.18
C ARG A 60 -12.52 2.70 -12.55
N SER A 61 -12.27 3.98 -12.78
CA SER A 61 -11.92 4.53 -14.09
C SER A 61 -10.43 4.90 -14.21
N ASN A 62 -9.56 4.36 -13.36
CA ASN A 62 -8.12 4.59 -13.45
C ASN A 62 -7.30 3.30 -13.29
N ALA A 63 -6.00 3.39 -13.54
CA ALA A 63 -5.08 2.24 -13.54
C ALA A 63 -5.04 1.49 -12.20
N VAL A 64 -5.32 2.16 -11.08
CA VAL A 64 -5.29 1.58 -9.74
C VAL A 64 -6.41 0.53 -9.56
N ALA A 65 -7.47 0.58 -10.38
CA ALA A 65 -8.50 -0.47 -10.41
C ALA A 65 -7.93 -1.88 -10.60
N TYR A 66 -6.81 -2.01 -11.34
CA TYR A 66 -6.14 -3.29 -11.59
C TYR A 66 -5.61 -3.95 -10.31
N ALA A 67 -5.04 -3.16 -9.40
CA ALA A 67 -4.61 -3.67 -8.10
C ALA A 67 -5.83 -4.02 -7.24
N GLY A 68 -6.83 -3.14 -7.22
CA GLY A 68 -8.03 -3.28 -6.41
C GLY A 68 -7.78 -2.98 -4.92
N VAL A 69 -8.86 -2.73 -4.19
CA VAL A 69 -8.82 -2.20 -2.82
C VAL A 69 -8.05 -3.11 -1.85
N THR A 70 -8.23 -4.43 -1.96
CA THR A 70 -7.58 -5.38 -1.04
C THR A 70 -6.06 -5.34 -1.18
N GLN A 71 -5.55 -5.29 -2.43
CA GLN A 71 -4.11 -5.22 -2.69
C GLN A 71 -3.52 -3.91 -2.16
N LEU A 72 -4.19 -2.78 -2.43
CA LEU A 72 -3.75 -1.47 -1.93
C LEU A 72 -3.64 -1.46 -0.41
N ARG A 73 -4.64 -2.02 0.28
CA ARG A 73 -4.61 -2.09 1.75
C ARG A 73 -3.55 -3.04 2.28
N LYS A 74 -3.32 -4.17 1.62
CA LYS A 74 -2.22 -5.09 1.95
C LYS A 74 -0.89 -4.35 1.85
N ASN A 75 -0.66 -3.60 0.78
CA ASN A 75 0.55 -2.81 0.62
C ASN A 75 0.62 -1.69 1.66
N ALA A 76 -0.48 -1.03 1.99
CA ALA A 76 -0.54 -0.02 3.04
C ALA A 76 -0.13 -0.57 4.42
N VAL A 77 -0.53 -1.80 4.76
CA VAL A 77 -0.05 -2.47 5.99
C VAL A 77 1.47 -2.60 5.98
N VAL A 78 2.07 -3.01 4.86
CA VAL A 78 3.54 -3.09 4.73
C VAL A 78 4.20 -1.72 4.92
N LEU A 79 3.65 -0.67 4.33
CA LEU A 79 4.16 0.70 4.49
C LEU A 79 4.05 1.18 5.95
N LEU A 80 2.94 0.88 6.64
CA LEU A 80 2.77 1.23 8.05
C LEU A 80 3.74 0.46 8.95
N LYS A 81 3.99 -0.83 8.70
CA LYS A 81 4.96 -1.63 9.47
C LYS A 81 6.39 -1.13 9.32
N LYS A 82 6.71 -0.53 8.17
CA LYS A 82 8.00 0.14 7.92
C LYS A 82 8.06 1.55 8.50
N SER A 83 6.92 2.15 8.81
CA SER A 83 6.86 3.47 9.41
C SER A 83 7.25 3.41 10.88
N HIS A 84 8.10 4.33 11.31
CA HIS A 84 8.49 4.48 12.72
C HIS A 84 7.60 5.46 13.49
N LEU A 85 6.43 5.82 12.94
CA LEU A 85 5.51 6.76 13.56
C LEU A 85 4.62 6.06 14.59
N PRO A 86 4.43 6.62 15.80
CA PRO A 86 3.54 6.03 16.81
C PRO A 86 2.11 5.81 16.30
N ALA A 87 1.57 6.75 15.51
CA ALA A 87 0.25 6.64 14.90
C ALA A 87 0.10 5.45 13.94
N ALA A 88 1.21 4.93 13.38
CA ALA A 88 1.18 3.74 12.54
C ALA A 88 0.82 2.49 13.34
N GLY A 89 1.30 2.38 14.58
CA GLY A 89 0.97 1.27 15.48
C GLY A 89 -0.53 1.22 15.82
N GLU A 90 -1.10 2.37 16.19
CA GLU A 90 -2.54 2.48 16.49
C GLU A 90 -3.41 2.10 15.28
N LEU A 91 -2.99 2.53 14.08
CA LEU A 91 -3.71 2.20 12.85
C LEU A 91 -3.58 0.72 12.48
N LEU A 92 -2.42 0.10 12.69
CA LEU A 92 -2.22 -1.34 12.48
C LEU A 92 -3.09 -2.18 13.42
N ASP A 93 -3.14 -1.81 14.70
CA ASP A 93 -4.03 -2.45 15.69
C ASP A 93 -5.50 -2.33 15.31
N TRP A 94 -5.89 -1.16 14.79
CA TRP A 94 -7.25 -0.95 14.28
C TRP A 94 -7.54 -1.87 13.09
N VAL A 95 -6.60 -1.99 12.15
CA VAL A 95 -6.73 -2.85 10.96
C VAL A 95 -6.90 -4.31 11.37
N ASP A 96 -6.07 -4.83 12.27
CA ASP A 96 -6.16 -6.22 12.72
C ASP A 96 -7.55 -6.56 13.29
N LYS A 97 -8.09 -5.66 14.12
CA LYS A 97 -9.41 -5.81 14.77
C LYS A 97 -10.59 -5.63 13.82
N LYS A 98 -10.46 -4.84 12.76
CA LYS A 98 -11.60 -4.43 11.90
C LYS A 98 -11.57 -5.02 10.50
N THR A 99 -10.43 -5.51 10.03
CA THR A 99 -10.34 -6.08 8.68
C THR A 99 -11.19 -7.35 8.58
N GLY A 100 -12.02 -7.43 7.55
CA GLY A 100 -12.71 -8.67 7.17
C GLY A 100 -11.91 -9.54 6.19
N SER A 101 -10.71 -9.10 5.79
CA SER A 101 -9.91 -9.77 4.75
C SER A 101 -8.80 -10.62 5.38
N ALA A 102 -8.83 -11.93 5.14
CA ALA A 102 -7.77 -12.85 5.56
C ALA A 102 -6.38 -12.37 5.10
N LEU A 103 -6.23 -12.06 3.81
CA LEU A 103 -4.95 -11.59 3.24
C LEU A 103 -4.36 -10.35 3.94
N ILE A 104 -5.20 -9.41 4.39
CA ILE A 104 -4.72 -8.20 5.08
C ILE A 104 -4.26 -8.56 6.50
N ARG A 105 -5.02 -9.44 7.17
CA ARG A 105 -4.66 -9.97 8.49
C ARG A 105 -3.36 -10.79 8.42
N ASP A 106 -3.25 -11.67 7.44
CA ASP A 106 -2.05 -12.48 7.22
C ASP A 106 -0.83 -11.59 6.99
N GLN A 107 -0.99 -10.51 6.20
CA GLN A 107 0.08 -9.53 5.99
C GLN A 107 0.45 -8.77 7.27
N TYR A 108 -0.52 -8.44 8.12
CA TYR A 108 -0.26 -7.82 9.42
C TYR A 108 0.56 -8.75 10.32
N THR A 109 0.20 -10.03 10.38
CA THR A 109 0.91 -11.03 11.20
C THR A 109 2.28 -11.42 10.65
N ALA A 110 2.55 -11.16 9.37
CA ALA A 110 3.81 -11.49 8.74
C ALA A 110 4.90 -10.48 9.12
N TRP A 111 5.98 -10.96 9.75
CA TRP A 111 7.21 -10.23 10.15
C TRP A 111 6.96 -8.94 10.93
#